data_AF-A0A3B9GQX2-F1
#
_entry.id   AF-A0A3B9GQX2-F1
#
_cell.length_a   1.000
_cell.length_b   1.000
_cell.length_c   1.000
_cell.angle_alpha   90.00
_cell.angle_beta   90.00
_cell.angle_gamma   90.00
#
_symmetry.space_group_name_H-M   'P 1'
#
loop_
_entity.id
_entity.type
_entity.pdbx_description
1 polymer ?
#
loop_
_entity_poly.entity_id
_entity_poly.type
_entity_poly.pdbx_seq_one_letter_code
_entity_poly.pdbx_strand_id
1 'polypeptide(L)'
;SSLINFLTQNNKLAMTSQNPGKTILINHFIINDKWFLVDLPGYGYAKRGKAEMARLKKMIYSYIEGRETLYNLFVLIDSNIPPQKIDLEFIQWLGEHGVPFSIIFTKTDKKSKSEVGKNIAKFNQVLTETWEELPQQFMASAVKKTGRDEILNHIGDILKATKS
;
A
#
# COMPACT_ATOMS: atom_id res chain seq x y z
N SER A 1 1.41 -8.85 2.43
CA SER A 1 0.80 -10.14 2.88
C SER A 1 -0.59 -10.09 3.52
N SER A 2 -0.82 -9.64 4.77
CA SER A 2 -2.13 -9.86 5.45
C SER A 2 -3.33 -9.23 4.74
N LEU A 3 -3.15 -8.05 4.15
CA LEU A 3 -4.18 -7.38 3.34
C LEU A 3 -4.52 -8.18 2.08
N ILE A 4 -3.53 -8.76 1.39
CA ILE A 4 -3.72 -9.60 0.20
C ILE A 4 -4.59 -10.81 0.53
N ASN A 5 -4.26 -11.53 1.60
CA ASN A 5 -5.04 -12.70 2.04
C ASN A 5 -6.47 -12.30 2.41
N PHE A 6 -6.65 -11.14 3.04
CA PHE A 6 -7.96 -10.59 3.38
C PHE A 6 -8.80 -10.23 2.13
N LEU A 7 -8.22 -9.53 1.15
CA LEU A 7 -8.92 -9.17 -0.08
C LEU A 7 -9.31 -10.42 -0.88
N THR A 8 -8.40 -11.37 -1.00
CA THR A 8 -8.59 -12.62 -1.78
C THR A 8 -9.33 -13.72 -1.04
N GLN A 9 -9.61 -13.53 0.26
CA GLN A 9 -10.16 -14.56 1.15
C GLN A 9 -9.36 -15.88 1.12
N ASN A 10 -8.06 -15.81 0.80
CA ASN A 10 -7.17 -16.95 0.75
C ASN A 10 -6.00 -16.74 1.74
N ASN A 11 -6.11 -17.39 2.90
CA ASN A 11 -5.13 -17.25 3.99
C ASN A 11 -3.74 -17.81 3.66
N LYS A 12 -3.58 -18.54 2.56
CA LYS A 12 -2.32 -19.18 2.15
C LYS A 12 -1.68 -18.52 0.92
N LEU A 13 -2.34 -17.53 0.31
CA LEU A 13 -1.87 -16.93 -0.94
C LEU A 13 -0.56 -16.17 -0.74
N ALA A 14 -0.55 -15.17 0.13
CA ALA A 14 0.65 -14.44 0.50
C ALA A 14 1.18 -14.97 1.83
N MET A 15 2.45 -15.40 1.84
CA MET A 15 3.12 -15.81 3.07
C MET A 15 3.23 -14.62 4.03
N THR A 16 2.65 -14.75 5.23
CA THR A 16 2.84 -13.80 6.33
C THR A 16 4.09 -14.23 7.10
N SER A 17 5.27 -13.76 6.73
CA SER A 17 6.50 -14.08 7.47
C SER A 17 6.51 -13.41 8.85
N GLN A 18 6.86 -14.17 9.90
CA GLN A 18 7.22 -13.61 11.22
C GLN A 18 8.68 -13.12 11.28
N ASN A 19 9.54 -13.55 10.34
CA ASN A 19 10.97 -13.25 10.28
C ASN A 19 11.31 -12.48 8.98
N PRO A 20 11.32 -11.14 9.01
CA PRO A 20 11.71 -10.32 7.87
C PRO A 20 13.23 -10.45 7.65
N GLY A 21 13.71 -10.70 6.42
CA GLY A 21 15.16 -10.60 6.25
C GLY A 21 15.76 -11.04 4.93
N LYS A 22 15.78 -12.34 4.60
CA LYS A 22 16.90 -12.87 3.81
C LYS A 22 16.80 -12.74 2.28
N THR A 23 15.59 -12.64 1.73
CA THR A 23 15.39 -12.33 0.30
C THR A 23 14.18 -11.42 0.19
N ILE A 24 14.34 -10.33 -0.55
CA ILE A 24 13.31 -9.35 -0.82
C ILE A 24 12.81 -9.65 -2.25
N LEU A 25 11.65 -10.28 -2.35
CA LEU A 25 11.04 -10.65 -3.63
C LEU A 25 9.84 -9.75 -3.91
N ILE A 26 9.59 -9.50 -5.19
CA ILE A 26 8.33 -8.96 -5.68
C ILE A 26 7.44 -10.16 -6.01
N ASN A 27 6.37 -10.35 -5.25
CA ASN A 27 5.50 -11.52 -5.41
C ASN A 27 4.33 -11.16 -6.31
N HIS A 28 4.10 -11.97 -7.36
CA HIS A 28 2.98 -11.79 -8.28
C HIS A 28 1.93 -12.87 -8.01
N PHE A 29 0.69 -12.45 -7.81
CA PHE A 29 -0.46 -13.34 -7.62
C PHE A 29 -1.42 -13.13 -8.78
N ILE A 30 -1.65 -14.18 -9.57
CA ILE A 30 -2.68 -14.15 -10.61
C ILE A 30 -4.06 -14.28 -9.95
N ILE A 31 -4.95 -13.34 -10.25
CA ILE A 31 -6.31 -13.29 -9.71
C ILE A 31 -7.31 -13.57 -10.83
N ASN A 32 -8.11 -14.62 -10.64
CA ASN A 32 -9.13 -15.09 -11.59
C ASN A 32 -8.60 -15.24 -13.03
N ASP A 33 -7.32 -15.63 -13.18
CA ASP A 33 -6.60 -15.78 -14.45
C ASP A 33 -6.62 -14.55 -15.37
N LYS A 34 -6.83 -13.34 -14.80
CA LYS A 34 -7.09 -12.13 -15.59
C LYS A 34 -6.16 -10.96 -15.27
N TRP A 35 -5.73 -10.82 -14.03
CA TRP A 35 -4.92 -9.68 -13.59
C TRP A 35 -3.99 -10.09 -12.46
N PHE A 36 -2.98 -9.27 -12.21
CA PHE A 36 -1.98 -9.53 -11.17
C PHE A 36 -2.18 -8.59 -9.97
N LEU A 37 -2.23 -9.18 -8.78
CA LEU A 37 -1.98 -8.46 -7.54
C LEU A 37 -0.51 -8.66 -7.15
N VAL A 38 0.22 -7.57 -6.94
CA VAL A 38 1.67 -7.62 -6.74
C VAL A 38 2.02 -7.13 -5.33
N ASP A 39 2.70 -7.97 -4.54
CA ASP A 39 3.24 -7.61 -3.22
C ASP A 39 4.67 -7.10 -3.40
N LEU A 40 4.81 -5.78 -3.33
CA LEU A 40 6.11 -5.14 -3.27
C LEU A 40 6.70 -5.28 -1.88
N PRO A 41 8.02 -5.38 -1.77
CA PRO A 41 8.65 -5.38 -0.46
C PRO A 41 8.46 -4.03 0.25
N GLY A 42 8.30 -4.07 1.57
CA GLY A 42 8.04 -2.87 2.36
C GLY A 42 9.24 -1.91 2.39
N TYR A 43 9.03 -0.66 1.97
CA TYR A 43 10.07 0.39 1.91
C TYR A 43 10.49 0.93 3.29
N GLY A 44 9.73 0.66 4.36
CA GLY A 44 9.90 1.24 5.70
C GLY A 44 10.73 0.45 6.73
N TYR A 45 11.48 -0.59 6.34
CA TYR A 45 12.07 -1.49 7.34
C TYR A 45 13.34 -0.95 8.04
N ALA A 46 13.14 -0.33 9.21
CA ALA A 46 14.18 0.29 10.06
C ALA A 46 15.30 -0.64 10.58
N LYS A 47 15.18 -1.96 10.40
CA LYS A 47 16.16 -2.95 10.89
C LYS A 47 17.21 -3.37 9.86
N ARG A 48 17.22 -2.77 8.67
CA ARG A 48 18.14 -3.15 7.58
C ARG A 48 19.33 -2.20 7.49
N GLY A 49 20.46 -2.71 7.02
CA GLY A 49 21.64 -1.88 6.76
C GLY A 49 21.40 -0.90 5.61
N LYS A 50 22.13 0.23 5.59
CA LYS A 50 22.00 1.29 4.57
C LYS A 50 22.07 0.74 3.13
N ALA A 51 23.01 -0.17 2.87
CA ALA A 51 23.19 -0.78 1.54
C ALA A 51 21.97 -1.60 1.11
N GLU A 52 21.39 -2.35 2.03
CA GLU A 52 20.21 -3.16 1.76
C GLU A 52 18.97 -2.30 1.54
N MET A 53 18.82 -1.22 2.32
CA MET A 53 17.77 -0.22 2.11
C MET A 53 17.89 0.47 0.75
N ALA A 54 19.11 0.82 0.33
CA ALA A 54 19.35 1.41 -0.98
C ALA A 54 19.00 0.42 -2.12
N ARG A 55 19.41 -0.85 -2.00
CA ARG A 55 19.05 -1.90 -2.96
C ARG A 55 17.54 -2.09 -3.06
N LEU A 56 16.87 -2.08 -1.91
CA LEU A 56 15.42 -2.22 -1.80
C LEU A 56 14.69 -1.06 -2.47
N LYS A 57 15.08 0.19 -2.13
CA LYS A 57 14.52 1.38 -2.77
C LYS A 57 14.70 1.31 -4.29
N LYS A 58 15.92 1.03 -4.77
CA LYS A 58 16.18 0.90 -6.22
C LYS A 58 15.26 -0.13 -6.87
N MET A 59 15.08 -1.30 -6.26
CA MET A 59 14.20 -2.36 -6.77
C MET A 59 12.73 -1.92 -6.86
N ILE A 60 12.20 -1.29 -5.81
CA ILE A 60 10.80 -0.83 -5.75
C ILE A 60 10.57 0.24 -6.84
N TYR A 61 11.44 1.23 -6.91
CA TYR A 61 11.30 2.37 -7.81
C TYR A 61 11.43 1.91 -9.27
N SER A 62 12.45 1.09 -9.58
CA SER A 62 12.64 0.55 -10.93
C SER A 62 11.45 -0.31 -11.38
N TYR A 63 10.83 -1.05 -10.46
CA TYR A 63 9.63 -1.83 -10.78
C TYR A 63 8.44 -0.92 -11.09
N ILE A 64 8.23 0.13 -10.28
CA ILE A 64 7.11 1.05 -10.48
C ILE A 64 7.26 1.81 -11.80
N GLU A 65 8.43 2.37 -12.08
CA GLU A 65 8.69 3.15 -13.31
C GLU A 65 8.67 2.26 -14.57
N GLY A 66 9.21 1.04 -14.47
CA GLY A 66 9.34 0.15 -15.63
C GLY A 66 8.08 -0.66 -15.96
N ARG A 67 7.00 -0.55 -15.17
CA ARG A 67 5.82 -1.41 -15.33
C ARG A 67 4.68 -0.66 -16.00
N GLU A 68 4.66 -0.71 -17.34
CA GLU A 68 3.58 -0.13 -18.16
C GLU A 68 2.18 -0.69 -17.84
N THR A 69 2.11 -1.92 -17.30
CA THR A 69 0.85 -2.57 -16.89
C THR A 69 0.45 -2.30 -15.43
N LEU A 70 1.07 -1.30 -14.79
CA LEU A 70 0.70 -0.87 -13.44
C LEU A 70 -0.53 0.03 -13.52
N TYR A 71 -1.69 -0.49 -13.12
CA TYR A 71 -2.93 0.30 -13.11
C TYR A 71 -3.11 1.17 -11.87
N ASN A 72 -2.70 0.68 -10.70
CA ASN A 72 -2.78 1.43 -9.45
C ASN A 72 -1.83 0.83 -8.41
N LEU A 73 -1.16 1.69 -7.66
CA LEU A 73 -0.36 1.32 -6.50
C LEU A 73 -1.13 1.58 -5.20
N PHE A 74 -1.19 0.61 -4.30
CA PHE A 74 -1.78 0.81 -2.97
C PHE A 74 -0.67 1.08 -1.94
N VAL A 75 -0.61 2.31 -1.44
CA VAL A 75 0.32 2.71 -0.37
C VAL A 75 -0.31 2.37 0.98
N LEU A 76 0.31 1.44 1.72
CA LEU A 76 -0.22 0.96 3.00
C LEU A 76 0.37 1.77 4.16
N ILE A 77 -0.49 2.51 4.85
CA ILE A 77 -0.12 3.34 6.02
C ILE A 77 -0.67 2.68 7.28
N ASP A 78 0.14 2.56 8.35
CA ASP A 78 -0.36 2.08 9.63
C ASP A 78 -1.13 3.20 10.34
N SER A 79 -2.44 3.02 10.55
CA SER A 79 -3.30 4.07 11.13
C SER A 79 -2.98 4.41 12.60
N ASN A 80 -2.08 3.66 13.24
CA ASN A 80 -1.79 3.78 14.66
C ASN A 80 -0.56 4.62 14.97
N ILE A 81 0.24 4.96 13.95
CA ILE A 81 1.46 5.76 14.11
C ILE A 81 1.28 7.14 13.49
N PRO A 82 1.99 8.17 13.98
CA PRO A 82 2.00 9.48 13.33
C PRO A 82 2.53 9.39 11.89
N PRO A 83 2.25 10.39 11.04
CA PRO A 83 2.82 10.46 9.69
C PRO A 83 4.33 10.27 9.71
N GLN A 84 4.82 9.34 8.90
CA GLN A 84 6.25 9.06 8.80
C GLN A 84 6.81 9.78 7.59
N LYS A 85 7.99 10.39 7.74
CA LYS A 85 8.70 11.07 6.66
C LYS A 85 8.85 10.18 5.42
N ILE A 86 9.14 8.89 5.62
CA ILE A 86 9.32 7.97 4.50
C ILE A 86 8.04 7.70 3.71
N ASP A 87 6.88 7.72 4.37
CA ASP A 87 5.59 7.57 3.69
C ASP A 87 5.27 8.81 2.86
N LEU A 88 5.50 9.99 3.44
CA LEU A 88 5.27 11.28 2.78
C LEU A 88 6.19 11.48 1.57
N GLU A 89 7.48 11.17 1.72
CA GLU A 89 8.45 11.21 0.61
C GLU A 89 8.08 10.24 -0.51
N PHE A 90 7.59 9.04 -0.17
CA PHE A 90 7.18 8.06 -1.17
C PHE A 90 5.92 8.51 -1.90
N ILE A 91 4.92 9.04 -1.19
CA ILE A 91 3.71 9.61 -1.79
C ILE A 91 4.06 10.77 -2.72
N GLN A 92 4.91 11.69 -2.26
CA GLN A 92 5.38 12.83 -3.06
C GLN A 92 6.05 12.36 -4.35
N TRP A 93 6.95 11.38 -4.25
CA TRP A 93 7.62 10.81 -5.41
C TRP A 93 6.64 10.18 -6.40
N LEU A 94 5.62 9.44 -5.93
CA LEU A 94 4.59 8.86 -6.79
C LEU A 94 3.83 9.94 -7.58
N GLY A 95 3.47 11.05 -6.92
CA GLY A 95 2.83 12.20 -7.55
C GLY A 95 3.68 12.85 -8.62
N GLU A 96 4.94 13.13 -8.31
CA GLU A 96 5.89 13.74 -9.25
C GLU A 96 6.17 12.87 -10.49
N HIS A 97 6.02 11.55 -10.36
CA HIS A 97 6.26 10.59 -11.45
C HIS A 97 4.95 10.18 -12.15
N GLY A 98 3.82 10.79 -11.81
CA GLY A 98 2.51 10.50 -12.42
C GLY A 98 2.02 9.07 -12.20
N VAL A 99 2.49 8.40 -11.14
CA VAL A 99 2.13 7.01 -10.85
C VAL A 99 0.71 7.00 -10.27
N PRO A 100 -0.26 6.26 -10.84
CA PRO A 100 -1.59 6.14 -10.24
C PRO A 100 -1.50 5.39 -8.91
N PHE A 101 -2.02 5.98 -7.83
CA PHE A 101 -1.99 5.35 -6.51
C PHE A 101 -3.20 5.69 -5.64
N SER A 102 -3.40 4.88 -4.62
CA SER A 102 -4.37 5.09 -3.55
C SER A 102 -3.76 4.76 -2.20
N ILE A 103 -4.27 5.36 -1.13
CA ILE A 103 -3.80 5.14 0.24
C ILE A 103 -4.74 4.16 0.94
N ILE A 104 -4.18 3.19 1.66
CA ILE A 104 -4.94 2.33 2.57
C ILE A 104 -4.38 2.48 3.98
N PHE A 105 -5.17 3.08 4.86
CA PHE A 105 -4.91 3.11 6.30
C PHE A 105 -5.28 1.74 6.90
N THR A 106 -4.25 0.96 7.21
CA THR A 106 -4.34 -0.39 7.74
C THR A 106 -4.37 -0.43 9.28
N LYS A 107 -4.80 -1.56 9.84
CA LYS A 107 -4.80 -1.84 11.30
C LYS A 107 -5.67 -0.88 12.10
N THR A 108 -6.79 -0.46 11.54
CA THR A 108 -7.78 0.43 12.17
C THR A 108 -8.46 -0.16 13.41
N ASP A 109 -8.16 -1.42 13.74
CA ASP A 109 -8.64 -2.14 14.91
C ASP A 109 -7.79 -1.98 16.18
N LYS A 110 -6.56 -1.46 16.07
CA LYS A 110 -5.62 -1.44 17.20
C LYS A 110 -5.80 -0.28 18.19
N LYS A 111 -6.44 0.80 17.77
CA LYS A 111 -6.72 1.99 18.58
C LYS A 111 -8.20 2.35 18.49
N SER A 112 -8.66 3.25 19.36
CA SER A 112 -10.05 3.73 19.28
C SER A 112 -10.32 4.43 17.95
N LYS A 113 -11.57 4.44 17.50
CA LYS A 113 -12.00 5.15 16.27
C LYS A 113 -11.59 6.63 16.29
N SER A 114 -11.65 7.26 17.46
CA SER A 114 -11.23 8.66 17.65
C SER A 114 -9.73 8.84 17.43
N GLU A 115 -8.90 7.98 18.00
CA GLU A 115 -7.43 8.06 17.81
C GLU A 115 -7.02 7.76 16.37
N VAL A 116 -7.63 6.75 15.75
CA VAL A 116 -7.42 6.43 14.33
C VAL A 116 -7.79 7.64 13.46
N GLY A 117 -8.97 8.24 13.70
CA GLY A 117 -9.42 9.43 12.99
C GLY A 117 -8.47 10.62 13.16
N LYS A 118 -7.96 10.86 14.37
CA LYS A 118 -6.97 11.92 14.63
C LYS A 118 -5.66 11.70 13.87
N ASN A 119 -5.16 10.47 13.80
CA ASN A 119 -3.95 10.16 13.06
C ASN A 119 -4.13 10.34 11.55
N ILE A 120 -5.25 9.87 11.00
CA ILE A 120 -5.58 10.05 9.57
C ILE A 120 -5.74 11.54 9.24
N ALA A 121 -6.47 12.29 10.08
CA ALA A 121 -6.62 13.74 9.92
C ALA A 121 -5.26 14.46 9.94
N LYS A 122 -4.36 14.08 10.85
CA LYS A 122 -3.00 14.62 10.90
C LYS A 122 -2.19 14.25 9.66
N PHE A 123 -2.32 13.03 9.14
CA PHE A 123 -1.67 12.60 7.89
C PHE A 123 -2.15 13.44 6.71
N ASN A 124 -3.47 13.62 6.59
CA ASN A 124 -4.08 14.41 5.54
C ASN A 124 -3.70 15.88 5.64
N GLN A 125 -3.65 16.45 6.84
CA GLN A 125 -3.18 17.82 7.06
C GLN A 125 -1.77 18.04 6.51
N VAL A 126 -0.86 17.11 6.78
CA VAL A 126 0.52 17.20 6.25
C VAL A 126 0.54 17.04 4.74
N LEU A 127 -0.25 16.14 4.16
CA LEU A 127 -0.35 16.03 2.70
C LEU A 127 -0.89 17.31 2.06
N THR A 128 -1.90 17.97 2.65
CA THR A 128 -2.46 19.22 2.11
C THR A 128 -1.48 20.40 2.12
N GLU A 129 -0.32 20.28 2.77
CA GLU A 129 0.75 21.27 2.67
C GLU A 129 1.39 21.29 1.27
N THR A 130 1.35 20.17 0.54
CA THR A 130 1.94 20.05 -0.80
C THR A 130 0.97 19.56 -1.88
N TRP A 131 -0.17 18.98 -1.51
CA TRP A 131 -1.17 18.43 -2.44
C TRP A 131 -2.44 19.29 -2.46
N GLU A 132 -2.86 19.71 -3.66
CA GLU A 132 -4.14 20.41 -3.86
C GLU A 132 -5.34 19.48 -3.67
N GLU A 133 -5.23 18.26 -4.18
CA GLU A 133 -6.23 17.20 -4.02
C GLU A 133 -5.57 15.96 -3.40
N LEU A 134 -6.23 15.39 -2.39
CA LEU A 134 -5.73 14.19 -1.74
C LEU A 134 -6.03 12.95 -2.58
N PRO A 135 -5.09 11.98 -2.67
CA PRO A 135 -5.33 10.72 -3.36
C PRO A 135 -6.46 9.95 -2.71
N GLN A 136 -7.14 9.09 -3.47
CA GLN A 136 -8.19 8.20 -2.96
C GLN A 136 -7.71 7.43 -1.73
N GLN A 137 -8.51 7.41 -0.67
CA GLN A 137 -8.15 6.77 0.61
C GLN A 137 -9.16 5.72 1.04
N PHE A 138 -8.65 4.66 1.67
CA PHE A 138 -9.44 3.59 2.27
C PHE A 138 -8.98 3.30 3.69
N MET A 139 -9.87 2.73 4.49
CA MET A 139 -9.57 2.21 5.82
C MET A 139 -9.79 0.71 5.83
N ALA A 140 -8.84 -0.06 6.36
CA ALA A 140 -8.98 -1.51 6.41
C ALA A 140 -8.43 -2.12 7.70
N SER A 141 -9.13 -3.15 8.18
CA SER A 141 -8.62 -4.06 9.19
C SER A 141 -8.77 -5.49 8.68
N ALA A 142 -7.63 -6.14 8.43
CA ALA A 142 -7.61 -7.57 8.13
C ALA A 142 -8.05 -8.42 9.33
N VAL A 143 -7.91 -7.90 10.56
CA VAL A 143 -8.30 -8.59 11.81
C VAL A 143 -9.81 -8.53 12.02
N LYS A 144 -10.39 -7.34 11.89
CA LYS A 144 -11.85 -7.11 12.02
C LYS A 144 -12.61 -7.33 10.72
N LYS A 145 -11.90 -7.65 9.64
CA LYS A 145 -12.43 -7.88 8.28
C LYS A 145 -13.25 -6.69 7.75
N THR A 146 -12.79 -5.47 7.99
CA THR A 146 -13.45 -4.23 7.54
C THR A 146 -12.69 -3.58 6.39
N GLY A 147 -13.41 -2.83 5.54
CA GLY A 147 -12.83 -2.09 4.41
C GLY A 147 -12.62 -2.90 3.13
N ARG A 148 -13.06 -4.16 3.09
CA ARG A 148 -12.79 -5.08 1.98
C ARG A 148 -13.50 -4.64 0.71
N ASP A 149 -14.79 -4.37 0.84
CA ASP A 149 -15.68 -4.22 -0.30
C ASP A 149 -15.41 -2.89 -0.99
N GLU A 150 -15.10 -1.84 -0.23
CA GLU A 150 -14.67 -0.54 -0.75
C GLU A 150 -13.40 -0.67 -1.59
N ILE A 151 -12.40 -1.41 -1.10
CA ILE A 151 -11.14 -1.64 -1.84
C ILE A 151 -11.39 -2.50 -3.09
N LEU A 152 -12.18 -3.57 -2.99
CA LEU A 152 -12.47 -4.44 -4.13
C LEU A 152 -13.31 -3.76 -5.20
N ASN A 153 -14.26 -2.91 -4.81
CA ASN A 153 -15.05 -2.10 -5.73
C ASN A 153 -14.14 -1.16 -6.51
N HIS A 154 -13.24 -0.45 -5.81
CA HIS A 154 -12.27 0.43 -6.45
C HIS A 154 -11.33 -0.31 -7.42
N ILE A 155 -10.81 -1.47 -7.02
CA ILE A 155 -10.02 -2.34 -7.93
C ILE A 155 -10.87 -2.73 -9.14
N GLY A 156 -12.12 -3.12 -8.93
CA GLY A 156 -13.05 -3.46 -10.00
C GLY A 156 -13.29 -2.32 -10.98
N ASP A 157 -13.40 -1.09 -10.49
CA ASP A 157 -13.63 0.09 -11.32
C ASP A 157 -12.38 0.47 -12.13
N ILE A 158 -11.19 0.41 -11.52
CA ILE A 158 -9.91 0.57 -12.24
C ILE A 158 -9.79 -0.46 -13.38
N LEU A 159 -10.08 -1.73 -13.09
CA LEU A 159 -9.98 -2.82 -14.08
C LEU A 159 -11.05 -2.75 -15.18
N LYS A 160 -12.16 -2.04 -14.97
CA LYS A 160 -13.17 -1.78 -16.01
C LYS A 160 -12.73 -0.62 -16.89
N ALA A 161 -12.23 0.46 -16.30
CA ALA A 161 -11.78 1.65 -17.01
C ALA A 161 -10.60 1.39 -17.97
N THR A 162 -9.83 0.32 -17.72
CA THR A 162 -8.68 -0.07 -18.56
C THR A 162 -9.03 -1.08 -19.67
N LYS A 163 -10.27 -1.60 -19.69
CA LYS A 163 -10.75 -2.52 -20.74
C LYS A 163 -11.46 -1.82 -21.91
N SER A 164 -11.69 -0.52 -21.78
CA SER A 164 -12.19 0.38 -22.83
C SER A 164 -11.03 1.04 -23.56
#